data_AF-A0A2D6B211-F1
#
_entry.id   AF-A0A2D6B211-F1
#
_cell.length_a   1.000
_cell.length_b   1.000
_cell.length_c   1.000
_cell.angle_alpha   90.00
_cell.angle_beta   90.00
_cell.angle_gamma   90.00
#
_symmetry.space_group_name_H-M   'P 1'
#
loop_
_entity.id
_entity.type
_entity.pdbx_description
1 polymer ?
#
loop_
_entity_poly.entity_id
_entity_poly.type
_entity_poly.pdbx_seq_one_letter_code
_entity_poly.pdbx_strand_id
1 'polypeptide(L)'
;MKTKATHHIFIFLFLGLLSPGLAQIEMNGTGDVGIGITPSTSYGLRVGGDSYVSGELRSKTAYFTGYTSVPGSTDATIKIAGAWEGVYYNSFIAYGDGKIRGTVAVTSDERLKKNIQPIENTLEKIMLLSGKSYEYKEYSEIKNVGIKGTYEYQKDTLLDEKSGEIRIIDEEEQAFSFSKGKHLGILAQDVQPLFPELVQYDEVSGVYYVDYNGFVPVFIEAIKEQQTQILDLKNRVAEMEELISELSKTDASVNGRLGNETTNDFSLQQNVPNPSSEET
;
A
#
# COMPACT_ATOMS: atom_id res chain seq x y z
N MET A 1 70.86 54.65 -55.30
CA MET A 1 69.43 55.02 -55.19
C MET A 1 68.59 54.13 -56.08
N LYS A 2 67.87 53.16 -55.51
CA LYS A 2 66.49 52.77 -55.83
C LYS A 2 66.12 51.56 -54.96
N THR A 3 65.00 51.73 -54.28
CA THR A 3 64.47 51.02 -53.11
C THR A 3 64.01 49.60 -53.45
N LYS A 4 64.36 48.62 -52.62
CA LYS A 4 63.72 47.28 -52.60
C LYS A 4 62.38 47.41 -51.88
N ALA A 5 61.28 47.11 -52.58
CA ALA A 5 59.94 47.04 -52.02
C ALA A 5 59.77 45.70 -51.29
N THR A 6 59.91 45.73 -49.97
CA THR A 6 59.64 44.60 -49.08
C THR A 6 58.12 44.43 -48.94
N HIS A 7 57.54 43.43 -49.60
CA HIS A 7 56.15 43.07 -49.44
C HIS A 7 55.93 42.50 -48.03
N HIS A 8 55.42 43.33 -47.11
CA HIS A 8 54.89 42.85 -45.85
C HIS A 8 53.49 42.32 -46.12
N ILE A 9 53.39 40.99 -46.16
CA ILE A 9 52.12 40.27 -46.09
C ILE A 9 51.55 40.55 -44.69
N PHE A 10 50.58 41.47 -44.62
CA PHE A 10 49.74 41.63 -43.44
C PHE A 10 48.87 40.37 -43.33
N ILE A 11 49.28 39.46 -42.44
CA ILE A 11 48.42 38.37 -41.99
C ILE A 11 47.23 39.02 -41.27
N PHE A 12 46.06 38.94 -41.89
CA PHE A 12 44.79 39.19 -41.24
C PHE A 12 44.71 38.26 -40.03
N LEU A 13 44.79 38.82 -38.81
CA LEU A 13 44.40 38.14 -37.59
C LEU A 13 42.89 37.95 -37.68
N PHE A 14 42.47 36.81 -38.23
CA PHE A 14 41.10 36.34 -38.17
C PHE A 14 40.83 36.00 -36.70
N LEU A 15 40.44 37.01 -35.91
CA LEU A 15 39.78 36.78 -34.63
C LEU A 15 38.41 36.18 -35.00
N GLY A 16 38.41 34.88 -35.26
CA GLY A 16 37.19 34.11 -35.36
C GLY A 16 36.51 34.24 -34.01
N LEU A 17 35.54 35.15 -33.93
CA LEU A 17 34.37 34.95 -33.10
C LEU A 17 33.76 33.63 -33.57
N LEU A 18 34.27 32.52 -33.04
CA LEU A 18 33.53 31.29 -32.95
C LEU A 18 32.27 31.67 -32.19
N SER A 19 31.21 31.95 -32.93
CA SER A 19 29.86 31.77 -32.42
C SER A 19 29.88 30.45 -31.66
N PRO A 20 29.53 30.41 -30.36
CA PRO A 20 29.35 29.16 -29.67
C PRO A 20 28.06 28.54 -30.21
N GLY A 21 28.09 28.12 -31.48
CA GLY A 21 27.18 27.14 -32.00
C GLY A 21 27.50 25.87 -31.24
N LEU A 22 26.72 25.66 -30.17
CA LEU A 22 26.72 24.54 -29.22
C LEU A 22 27.82 23.52 -29.51
N ALA A 23 29.02 23.74 -28.95
CA ALA A 23 30.00 22.68 -28.90
C ALA A 23 29.31 21.44 -28.35
N GLN A 24 29.37 20.32 -29.09
CA GLN A 24 28.64 19.11 -28.71
C GLN A 24 29.07 18.61 -27.33
N ILE A 25 30.34 18.83 -26.98
CA ILE A 25 30.91 18.62 -25.65
C ILE A 25 31.80 19.81 -25.29
N GLU A 26 31.58 20.44 -24.15
CA GLU A 26 32.36 21.55 -23.59
C GLU A 26 32.79 21.20 -22.16
N MET A 27 34.00 21.61 -21.76
CA MET A 27 34.49 21.48 -20.39
C MET A 27 34.93 22.85 -19.87
N ASN A 28 34.52 23.23 -18.65
CA ASN A 28 34.93 24.48 -18.02
C ASN A 28 36.29 24.35 -17.29
N GLY A 29 36.80 25.46 -16.75
CA GLY A 29 38.07 25.49 -16.02
C GLY A 29 38.11 24.69 -14.71
N THR A 30 36.96 24.23 -14.20
CA THR A 30 36.85 23.37 -13.00
C THR A 30 36.71 21.89 -13.34
N GLY A 31 36.64 21.52 -14.63
CA GLY A 31 36.53 20.14 -15.09
C GLY A 31 35.09 19.64 -15.27
N ASP A 32 34.09 20.51 -15.14
CA ASP A 32 32.68 20.14 -15.36
C ASP A 32 32.38 20.07 -16.86
N VAL A 33 31.60 19.06 -17.26
CA VAL A 33 31.31 18.76 -18.66
C VAL A 33 29.87 19.10 -19.03
N GLY A 34 29.70 19.84 -20.11
CA GLY A 34 28.42 20.12 -20.76
C GLY A 34 28.32 19.40 -22.09
N ILE A 35 27.22 18.67 -22.34
CA ILE A 35 26.94 18.01 -23.63
C ILE A 35 25.73 18.69 -24.26
N GLY A 36 25.92 19.38 -25.40
CA GLY A 36 24.85 20.15 -26.06
C GLY A 36 24.32 21.34 -25.24
N ILE A 37 25.00 21.70 -24.14
CA ILE A 37 24.65 22.80 -23.24
C ILE A 37 25.93 23.29 -22.53
N THR A 38 26.00 24.57 -22.20
CA THR A 38 27.15 25.13 -21.49
C THR A 38 27.31 24.49 -20.09
N PRO A 39 28.52 24.04 -19.72
CA PRO A 39 28.83 23.47 -18.40
C PRO A 39 28.55 24.48 -17.27
N SER A 40 28.30 23.95 -16.07
CA SER A 40 28.01 24.73 -14.86
C SER A 40 28.77 24.14 -13.69
N THR A 41 29.31 25.00 -12.82
CA THR A 41 29.98 24.58 -11.58
C THR A 41 29.05 23.89 -10.56
N SER A 42 27.74 23.86 -10.83
CA SER A 42 26.76 23.12 -10.02
C SER A 42 26.64 21.65 -10.41
N TYR A 43 27.12 21.25 -11.59
CA TYR A 43 26.92 19.90 -12.13
C TYR A 43 28.20 19.40 -12.79
N GLY A 44 28.80 18.32 -12.26
CA GLY A 44 29.98 17.70 -12.87
C GLY A 44 29.73 17.19 -14.30
N LEU A 45 28.50 16.78 -14.61
CA LEU A 45 28.03 16.47 -15.97
C LEU A 45 26.64 17.08 -16.18
N ARG A 46 26.47 17.85 -17.25
CA ARG A 46 25.20 18.47 -17.67
C ARG A 46 24.90 18.12 -19.11
N VAL A 47 23.76 17.48 -19.36
CA VAL A 47 23.32 17.11 -20.72
C VAL A 47 22.14 17.99 -21.12
N GLY A 48 22.24 18.63 -22.28
CA GLY A 48 21.13 19.34 -22.92
C GLY A 48 20.29 18.36 -23.73
N GLY A 49 19.02 18.21 -23.38
CA GLY A 49 18.11 17.24 -24.01
C GLY A 49 18.04 15.90 -23.27
N ASP A 50 17.41 14.92 -23.91
CA ASP A 50 17.19 13.59 -23.33
C ASP A 50 18.49 12.79 -23.27
N SER A 51 18.68 12.03 -22.18
CA SER A 51 19.80 11.10 -22.00
C SER A 51 19.29 9.67 -21.92
N TYR A 52 19.99 8.75 -22.57
CA TYR A 52 19.76 7.31 -22.46
C TYR A 52 20.95 6.67 -21.76
N VAL A 53 20.69 5.97 -20.66
CA VAL A 53 21.70 5.24 -19.88
C VAL A 53 21.40 3.76 -19.99
N SER A 54 22.27 3.01 -20.66
CA SER A 54 22.25 1.55 -20.64
C SER A 54 23.12 1.04 -19.49
N GLY A 55 22.55 0.22 -18.60
CA GLY A 55 23.26 -0.35 -17.45
C GLY A 55 22.92 0.34 -16.13
N GLU A 56 23.81 0.22 -15.14
CA GLU A 56 23.59 0.68 -13.77
C GLU A 56 24.08 2.11 -13.54
N LEU A 57 23.24 2.95 -12.92
CA LEU A 57 23.64 4.27 -12.42
C LEU A 57 23.97 4.19 -10.93
N ARG A 58 25.27 4.10 -10.59
CA ARG A 58 25.74 4.13 -9.20
C ARG A 58 25.97 5.55 -8.72
N SER A 59 25.15 6.01 -7.77
CA SER A 59 25.33 7.29 -7.10
C SER A 59 24.99 7.18 -5.60
N LYS A 60 25.70 7.94 -4.77
CA LYS A 60 25.36 8.09 -3.34
C LYS A 60 24.00 8.76 -3.14
N THR A 61 23.62 9.66 -4.04
CA THR A 61 22.31 10.33 -4.03
C THR A 61 21.92 10.70 -5.46
N ALA A 62 20.67 10.41 -5.83
CA ALA A 62 20.11 10.80 -7.12
C ALA A 62 18.93 11.76 -6.87
N TYR A 63 18.96 12.93 -7.50
CA TYR A 63 17.86 13.90 -7.50
C TYR A 63 17.20 13.90 -8.86
N PHE A 64 15.92 13.59 -8.90
CA PHE A 64 15.10 13.72 -10.10
C PHE A 64 14.25 14.99 -9.95
N THR A 65 14.55 16.01 -10.75
CA THR A 65 13.82 17.27 -10.81
C THR A 65 13.46 17.54 -12.26
N GLY A 66 12.25 18.05 -12.51
CA GLY A 66 11.79 18.31 -13.87
C GLY A 66 10.69 19.36 -13.87
N TYR A 67 10.63 20.13 -14.95
CA TYR A 67 9.46 20.92 -15.30
C TYR A 67 8.76 20.18 -16.42
N THR A 68 7.46 19.89 -16.29
CA THR A 68 6.71 19.41 -17.46
C THR A 68 6.66 20.54 -18.50
N SER A 69 6.71 20.18 -19.79
CA SER A 69 6.62 21.13 -20.90
C SER A 69 5.22 21.72 -21.09
N VAL A 70 4.31 21.54 -20.12
CA VAL A 70 2.94 22.05 -20.17
C VAL A 70 2.93 23.46 -19.58
N PRO A 71 2.65 24.52 -20.37
CA PRO A 71 2.59 25.88 -19.85
C PRO A 71 1.61 26.00 -18.68
N GLY A 72 2.09 26.45 -17.53
CA GLY A 72 1.30 26.62 -16.31
C GLY A 72 1.28 25.41 -15.36
N SER A 73 1.86 24.27 -15.73
CA SER A 73 2.05 23.16 -14.79
C SER A 73 3.29 23.37 -13.94
N THR A 74 3.13 23.22 -12.62
CA THR A 74 4.24 23.15 -11.65
C THR A 74 4.67 21.71 -11.38
N ASP A 75 4.08 20.73 -12.07
CA ASP A 75 4.26 19.33 -11.74
C ASP A 75 5.59 18.83 -12.34
N ALA A 76 6.44 18.29 -11.48
CA ALA A 76 7.53 17.42 -11.86
C ALA A 76 7.00 15.98 -11.86
N THR A 77 7.12 15.25 -12.97
CA THR A 77 6.70 13.84 -13.02
C THR A 77 7.91 12.94 -13.21
N ILE A 78 7.97 11.85 -12.45
CA ILE A 78 8.87 10.72 -12.69
C ILE A 78 8.00 9.61 -13.26
N LYS A 79 8.26 9.21 -14.50
CA LYS A 79 7.53 8.12 -15.15
C LYS A 79 8.44 6.89 -15.22
N ILE A 80 8.05 5.84 -14.51
CA ILE A 80 8.73 4.54 -14.56
C ILE A 80 7.86 3.62 -15.39
N ALA A 81 8.32 3.30 -16.60
CA ALA A 81 7.63 2.39 -17.50
C ALA A 81 8.65 1.46 -18.16
N GLY A 82 8.49 0.16 -17.93
CA GLY A 82 9.17 -0.88 -18.68
C GLY A 82 8.25 -1.40 -19.77
N ALA A 83 8.76 -1.61 -20.98
CA ALA A 83 8.04 -2.28 -22.05
C ALA A 83 8.86 -3.49 -22.51
N TRP A 84 8.27 -4.68 -22.45
CA TRP A 84 8.83 -5.89 -23.05
C TRP A 84 7.78 -6.49 -23.98
N GLU A 85 8.13 -6.65 -25.27
CA GLU A 85 7.23 -7.15 -26.33
C GLU A 85 5.85 -6.47 -26.40
N GLY A 86 5.79 -5.16 -26.10
CA GLY A 86 4.54 -4.39 -26.13
C GLY A 86 3.67 -4.52 -24.87
N VAL A 87 4.12 -5.29 -23.87
CA VAL A 87 3.50 -5.33 -22.54
C VAL A 87 4.21 -4.33 -21.64
N TYR A 88 3.44 -3.40 -21.07
CA TYR A 88 3.93 -2.39 -20.14
C TYR A 88 3.88 -2.91 -18.70
N TYR A 89 5.05 -3.06 -18.08
CA TYR A 89 5.19 -3.34 -16.66
C TYR A 89 5.60 -2.05 -15.95
N ASN A 90 4.75 -1.57 -15.05
CA ASN A 90 5.04 -0.40 -14.21
C ASN A 90 5.16 -0.87 -12.76
N SER A 91 6.28 -1.47 -12.40
CA SER A 91 6.59 -1.80 -11.01
C SER A 91 7.61 -0.81 -10.46
N PHE A 92 7.28 -0.17 -9.34
CA PHE A 92 8.26 0.52 -8.52
C PHE A 92 8.57 -0.35 -7.31
N ILE A 93 9.79 -0.89 -7.28
CA ILE A 93 10.28 -1.72 -6.17
C ILE A 93 11.31 -0.90 -5.40
N ALA A 94 11.07 -0.70 -4.11
CA ALA A 94 11.98 -0.02 -3.20
C ALA A 94 12.34 -0.98 -2.06
N TYR A 95 13.64 -1.30 -1.93
CA TYR A 95 14.16 -2.07 -0.82
C TYR A 95 14.43 -1.12 0.36
N GLY A 96 13.40 -0.85 1.17
CA GLY A 96 13.50 -0.01 2.37
C GLY A 96 12.28 0.87 2.61
N ASP A 97 12.43 1.86 3.50
CA ASP A 97 11.35 2.77 3.88
C ASP A 97 11.11 3.86 2.81
N GLY A 98 9.88 3.97 2.33
CA GLY A 98 9.42 5.05 1.45
C GLY A 98 8.66 6.14 2.20
N LYS A 99 8.93 7.42 1.91
CA LYS A 99 8.14 8.56 2.41
C LYS A 99 7.59 9.36 1.24
N ILE A 100 6.26 9.50 1.20
CA ILE A 100 5.55 10.30 0.20
C ILE A 100 4.86 11.46 0.92
N ARG A 101 5.09 12.69 0.44
CA ARG A 101 4.33 13.87 0.88
C ARG A 101 3.21 14.11 -0.11
N GLY A 102 1.98 13.75 0.26
CA GLY A 102 0.80 13.88 -0.60
C GLY A 102 -0.04 12.62 -0.62
N THR A 103 -0.77 12.42 -1.72
CA THR A 103 -1.73 11.31 -1.88
C THR A 103 -1.15 10.21 -2.76
N VAL A 104 -1.32 8.96 -2.34
CA VAL A 104 -1.14 7.77 -3.20
C VAL A 104 -2.52 7.36 -3.71
N ALA A 105 -2.76 7.52 -5.01
CA ALA A 105 -4.02 7.13 -5.65
C ALA A 105 -3.85 5.79 -6.37
N VAL A 106 -4.83 4.90 -6.23
CA VAL A 106 -4.86 3.60 -6.89
C VAL A 106 -5.95 3.61 -7.95
N THR A 107 -5.64 3.12 -9.16
CA THR A 107 -6.62 2.99 -10.25
C THR A 107 -7.71 2.01 -9.85
N SER A 108 -8.98 2.44 -9.87
CA SER A 108 -10.12 1.66 -9.38
C SER A 108 -11.38 1.84 -10.26
N ASP A 109 -11.20 1.88 -11.58
CA ASP A 109 -12.28 2.06 -12.55
C ASP A 109 -12.99 0.72 -12.84
N GLU A 110 -14.33 0.71 -12.91
CA GLU A 110 -15.11 -0.50 -13.18
C GLU A 110 -14.79 -1.13 -14.54
N ARG A 111 -14.44 -0.32 -15.54
CA ARG A 111 -14.13 -0.79 -16.91
C ARG A 111 -12.82 -1.56 -16.98
N LEU A 112 -11.97 -1.42 -15.96
CA LEU A 112 -10.69 -2.09 -15.84
C LEU A 112 -10.77 -3.34 -14.93
N LYS A 113 -11.97 -3.70 -14.46
CA LYS A 113 -12.20 -4.82 -13.54
C LYS A 113 -13.11 -5.86 -14.17
N LYS A 114 -12.98 -7.11 -13.74
CA LYS A 114 -13.82 -8.25 -14.13
C LYS A 114 -14.06 -9.14 -12.91
N ASN A 115 -15.11 -9.97 -12.96
CA ASN A 115 -15.47 -10.91 -11.89
C ASN A 115 -15.66 -10.24 -10.52
N ILE A 116 -16.38 -9.11 -10.48
CA ILE A 116 -16.67 -8.39 -9.24
C ILE A 116 -17.69 -9.20 -8.42
N GLN A 117 -17.29 -9.65 -7.23
CA GLN A 117 -18.11 -10.44 -6.30
C GLN A 117 -18.14 -9.76 -4.92
N PRO A 118 -19.20 -9.95 -4.11
CA PRO A 118 -19.21 -9.51 -2.72
C PRO A 118 -18.12 -10.19 -1.91
N ILE A 119 -17.61 -9.50 -0.88
CA ILE A 119 -16.69 -10.06 0.10
C ILE A 119 -17.52 -10.49 1.30
N GLU A 120 -17.47 -11.78 1.64
CA GLU A 120 -18.31 -12.37 2.69
C GLU A 120 -17.47 -12.97 3.82
N ASN A 121 -18.10 -13.16 4.98
CA ASN A 121 -17.49 -13.74 6.19
C ASN A 121 -16.25 -12.98 6.64
N THR A 122 -16.28 -11.65 6.50
CA THR A 122 -15.15 -10.78 6.76
C THR A 122 -14.93 -10.56 8.24
N LEU A 123 -16.00 -10.40 9.03
CA LEU A 123 -15.91 -10.20 10.47
C LEU A 123 -15.31 -11.42 11.16
N GLU A 124 -15.79 -12.62 10.83
CA GLU A 124 -15.27 -13.88 11.41
C GLU A 124 -13.76 -14.03 11.14
N LYS A 125 -13.34 -13.81 9.89
CA LYS A 125 -11.92 -13.90 9.53
C LYS A 125 -11.06 -12.83 10.22
N ILE A 126 -11.52 -11.58 10.28
CA ILE A 126 -10.77 -10.51 10.96
C ILE A 126 -10.65 -10.79 12.47
N MET A 127 -11.67 -11.38 13.09
CA MET A 127 -11.63 -11.74 14.51
C MET A 127 -10.58 -12.82 14.84
N LEU A 128 -10.14 -13.60 13.85
CA LEU A 128 -9.05 -14.57 14.00
C LEU A 128 -7.66 -13.91 13.91
N LEU A 129 -7.56 -12.71 13.34
CA LEU A 129 -6.30 -11.98 13.23
C LEU A 129 -5.97 -11.26 14.54
N SER A 130 -4.68 -11.23 14.87
CA SER A 130 -4.18 -10.54 16.06
C SER A 130 -3.15 -9.48 15.68
N GLY A 131 -3.44 -8.23 16.03
CA GLY A 131 -2.43 -7.16 15.98
C GLY A 131 -1.25 -7.50 16.89
N LYS A 132 -0.02 -7.29 16.38
CA LYS A 132 1.23 -7.54 17.09
C LYS A 132 2.02 -6.25 17.22
N SER A 133 2.74 -6.11 18.33
CA SER A 133 3.87 -5.19 18.44
C SER A 133 5.16 -5.96 18.26
N TYR A 134 6.08 -5.45 17.46
CA TYR A 134 7.34 -6.11 17.16
C TYR A 134 8.47 -5.10 16.94
N GLU A 135 9.70 -5.59 17.03
CA GLU A 135 10.92 -4.87 16.64
C GLU A 135 11.59 -5.70 15.54
N TYR A 136 12.15 -5.04 14.53
CA TYR A 136 12.90 -5.74 13.51
C TYR A 136 14.22 -6.25 14.08
N LYS A 137 14.60 -7.47 13.69
CA LYS A 137 15.91 -8.04 14.02
C LYS A 137 17.02 -7.24 13.33
N GLU A 138 18.14 -7.07 14.02
CA GLU A 138 19.35 -6.50 13.46
C GLU A 138 20.00 -7.47 12.48
N TYR A 139 20.82 -6.96 11.56
CA TYR A 139 21.50 -7.78 10.54
C TYR A 139 22.26 -8.97 11.14
N SER A 140 22.93 -8.75 12.28
CA SER A 140 23.70 -9.78 12.98
C SER A 140 22.87 -10.99 13.42
N GLU A 141 21.56 -10.80 13.61
CA GLU A 141 20.60 -11.83 14.04
C GLU A 141 19.98 -12.58 12.85
N ILE A 142 19.99 -11.99 11.65
CA ILE A 142 19.36 -12.56 10.44
C ILE A 142 20.35 -13.06 9.38
N LYS A 143 21.64 -12.77 9.52
CA LYS A 143 22.70 -13.19 8.57
C LYS A 143 22.73 -14.70 8.26
N ASN A 144 22.25 -15.54 9.19
CA ASN A 144 22.23 -17.00 9.05
C ASN A 144 20.83 -17.56 8.73
N VAL A 145 19.81 -16.71 8.60
CA VAL A 145 18.41 -17.12 8.41
C VAL A 145 18.10 -17.47 6.95
N GLY A 146 19.05 -17.26 6.03
CA GLY A 146 18.87 -17.61 4.62
C GLY A 146 17.91 -16.69 3.87
N ILE A 147 17.63 -15.51 4.42
CA ILE A 147 16.98 -14.39 3.69
C ILE A 147 18.06 -13.82 2.74
N LYS A 148 18.41 -14.59 1.72
CA LYS A 148 19.39 -14.25 0.69
C LYS A 148 18.66 -14.17 -0.63
N GLY A 149 18.43 -12.96 -1.12
CA GLY A 149 18.06 -12.74 -2.51
C GLY A 149 19.27 -13.01 -3.40
N THR A 150 19.28 -14.13 -4.12
CA THR A 150 20.27 -14.34 -5.17
C THR A 150 19.63 -13.87 -6.48
N TYR A 151 20.13 -12.77 -7.07
CA TYR A 151 19.65 -12.32 -8.38
C TYR A 151 20.25 -13.21 -9.48
N GLU A 152 19.48 -14.12 -10.05
CA GLU A 152 19.81 -14.74 -11.34
C GLU A 152 19.21 -13.89 -12.47
N TYR A 153 20.01 -13.01 -13.06
CA TYR A 153 19.66 -12.41 -14.35
C TYR A 153 20.20 -13.31 -15.46
N GLN A 154 19.31 -13.83 -16.32
CA GLN A 154 19.74 -14.32 -17.63
C GLN A 154 20.23 -13.11 -18.43
N LYS A 155 21.50 -13.14 -18.83
CA LYS A 155 22.08 -12.12 -19.72
C LYS A 155 21.27 -12.09 -21.01
N ASP A 156 20.73 -10.94 -21.37
CA ASP A 156 20.22 -10.69 -22.73
C ASP A 156 21.38 -10.90 -23.72
N THR A 157 21.29 -11.98 -24.49
CA THR A 157 22.32 -12.55 -25.34
C THR A 157 22.49 -11.77 -26.64
N LEU A 158 23.07 -10.58 -26.56
CA LEU A 158 23.65 -9.91 -27.75
C LEU A 158 25.16 -9.68 -27.67
N LEU A 159 25.83 -10.11 -26.59
CA LEU A 159 27.29 -10.05 -26.51
C LEU A 159 27.84 -11.28 -25.77
N ASP A 160 28.52 -12.14 -26.52
CA ASP A 160 29.48 -13.17 -26.11
C ASP A 160 28.98 -14.62 -25.98
N GLU A 161 29.47 -15.48 -26.87
CA GLU A 161 29.07 -16.88 -27.07
C GLU A 161 29.80 -17.89 -26.17
N LYS A 162 30.78 -17.49 -25.35
CA LYS A 162 31.56 -18.47 -24.58
C LYS A 162 32.08 -17.97 -23.23
N SER A 163 31.21 -17.96 -22.24
CA SER A 163 31.56 -18.39 -20.87
C SER A 163 30.29 -18.49 -20.04
N GLY A 164 29.97 -19.72 -19.60
CA GLY A 164 29.00 -19.97 -18.55
C GLY A 164 29.53 -19.53 -17.18
N GLU A 165 29.96 -18.27 -17.07
CA GLU A 165 30.26 -17.68 -15.77
C GLU A 165 28.97 -17.14 -15.16
N ILE A 166 28.44 -17.90 -14.21
CA ILE A 166 27.53 -17.40 -13.20
C ILE A 166 28.30 -16.33 -12.42
N ARG A 167 27.96 -15.06 -12.60
CA ARG A 167 28.39 -14.03 -11.65
C ARG A 167 27.43 -14.07 -10.47
N ILE A 168 27.86 -14.73 -9.40
CA ILE A 168 27.30 -14.52 -8.07
C ILE A 168 27.66 -13.08 -7.70
N ILE A 169 26.67 -12.19 -7.68
CA ILE A 169 26.83 -10.96 -6.88
C ILE A 169 26.75 -11.45 -5.45
N ASP A 170 27.91 -11.59 -4.82
CA ASP A 170 27.97 -11.77 -3.37
C ASP A 170 27.59 -10.43 -2.74
N GLU A 171 26.28 -10.18 -2.65
CA GLU A 171 25.71 -9.10 -1.83
C GLU A 171 25.83 -9.49 -0.35
N GLU A 172 27.02 -9.84 0.10
CA GLU A 172 27.33 -10.15 1.51
C GLU A 172 27.17 -8.91 2.43
N GLU A 173 26.89 -7.72 1.86
CA GLU A 173 26.81 -6.45 2.58
C GLU A 173 25.57 -5.59 2.33
N GLN A 174 24.54 -6.04 1.59
CA GLN A 174 23.25 -5.32 1.60
C GLN A 174 22.37 -5.83 2.73
N ALA A 175 22.78 -5.51 3.95
CA ALA A 175 21.97 -5.70 5.14
C ALA A 175 20.66 -4.91 5.01
N PHE A 176 19.51 -5.59 5.04
CA PHE A 176 18.21 -4.93 5.25
C PHE A 176 18.28 -4.14 6.56
N SER A 177 18.39 -2.82 6.45
CA SER A 177 18.33 -1.93 7.61
C SER A 177 16.90 -1.45 7.76
N PHE A 178 16.16 -2.11 8.65
CA PHE A 178 14.85 -1.66 9.05
C PHE A 178 14.94 -0.48 10.02
N SER A 179 13.91 0.36 10.04
CA SER A 179 13.81 1.41 11.05
C SER A 179 13.77 0.82 12.45
N LYS A 180 14.60 1.36 13.34
CA LYS A 180 14.69 0.92 14.73
C LYS A 180 13.45 1.34 15.52
N GLY A 181 13.11 0.55 16.53
CA GLY A 181 12.02 0.82 17.47
C GLY A 181 10.85 -0.13 17.33
N LYS A 182 9.82 0.11 18.15
CA LYS A 182 8.60 -0.69 18.16
C LYS A 182 7.68 -0.31 17.03
N HIS A 183 7.26 -1.32 16.29
CA HIS A 183 6.28 -1.25 15.22
C HIS A 183 4.99 -1.97 15.64
N LEU A 184 3.90 -1.61 14.97
CA LEU A 184 2.62 -2.31 15.08
C LEU A 184 2.27 -2.87 13.70
N GLY A 185 1.71 -4.07 13.68
CA GLY A 185 1.27 -4.69 12.43
C GLY A 185 0.69 -6.06 12.66
N ILE A 186 0.69 -6.86 11.60
CA ILE A 186 0.21 -8.24 11.57
C ILE A 186 1.26 -9.12 10.89
N LEU A 187 1.29 -10.40 11.26
CA LEU A 187 2.20 -11.36 10.63
C LEU A 187 1.60 -11.87 9.33
N ALA A 188 2.38 -11.86 8.26
CA ALA A 188 1.95 -12.39 6.97
C ALA A 188 1.49 -13.86 7.07
N GLN A 189 2.13 -14.64 7.96
CA GLN A 189 1.80 -16.04 8.21
C GLN A 189 0.43 -16.23 8.85
N ASP A 190 -0.04 -15.27 9.65
CA ASP A 190 -1.39 -15.29 10.22
C ASP A 190 -2.43 -14.88 9.17
N VAL A 191 -2.04 -13.98 8.26
CA VAL A 191 -2.93 -13.46 7.20
C VAL A 191 -3.13 -14.45 6.06
N GLN A 192 -2.06 -15.11 5.61
CA GLN A 192 -2.06 -15.98 4.44
C GLN A 192 -3.18 -17.05 4.40
N PRO A 193 -3.48 -17.79 5.49
CA PRO A 193 -4.56 -18.77 5.45
C PRO A 193 -5.97 -18.16 5.39
N LEU A 194 -6.15 -16.88 5.74
CA LEU A 194 -7.45 -16.21 5.82
C LEU A 194 -7.72 -15.30 4.61
N PHE A 195 -6.69 -14.59 4.17
CA PHE A 195 -6.69 -13.62 3.07
C PHE A 195 -5.42 -13.79 2.20
N PRO A 196 -5.29 -14.92 1.47
CA PRO A 196 -4.12 -15.18 0.62
C PRO A 196 -3.90 -14.08 -0.43
N GLU A 197 -4.95 -13.41 -0.89
CA GLU A 197 -4.90 -12.28 -1.83
C GLU A 197 -4.21 -11.03 -1.27
N LEU A 198 -4.08 -10.91 0.06
CA LEU A 198 -3.40 -9.80 0.73
C LEU A 198 -1.95 -10.10 1.08
N VAL A 199 -1.45 -11.29 0.73
CA VAL A 199 -0.08 -11.72 1.01
C VAL A 199 0.66 -11.97 -0.28
N GLN A 200 1.80 -11.33 -0.43
CA GLN A 200 2.72 -11.58 -1.53
C GLN A 200 3.97 -12.28 -1.00
N TYR A 201 4.47 -13.23 -1.76
CA TYR A 201 5.73 -13.90 -1.47
C TYR A 201 6.74 -13.53 -2.55
N ASP A 202 7.87 -12.98 -2.13
CA ASP A 202 9.00 -12.78 -3.02
C ASP A 202 9.87 -14.04 -2.98
N GLU A 203 9.81 -14.83 -4.05
CA GLU A 203 10.61 -16.04 -4.21
C GLU A 203 12.12 -15.75 -4.24
N VAL A 204 12.52 -14.53 -4.64
CA VAL A 204 13.93 -14.14 -4.69
C VAL A 204 14.45 -13.95 -3.27
N SER A 205 13.88 -13.04 -2.50
CA SER A 205 14.34 -12.77 -1.13
C SER A 205 13.87 -13.81 -0.10
N GLY A 206 12.85 -14.60 -0.42
CA GLY A 206 12.20 -15.55 0.49
C GLY A 206 11.32 -14.87 1.54
N VAL A 207 10.89 -13.63 1.32
CA VAL A 207 10.17 -12.80 2.29
C VAL A 207 8.69 -12.67 1.92
N TYR A 208 7.83 -12.67 2.94
CA TYR A 208 6.40 -12.38 2.79
C TYR A 208 6.09 -10.90 3.06
N TYR A 209 5.24 -10.34 2.22
CA TYR A 209 4.76 -8.96 2.28
C TYR A 209 3.23 -8.96 2.45
N VAL A 210 2.71 -7.94 3.13
CA VAL A 210 1.27 -7.78 3.37
C VAL A 210 0.78 -6.48 2.72
N ASP A 211 -0.28 -6.58 1.92
CA ASP A 211 -1.00 -5.40 1.43
C ASP A 211 -1.97 -4.87 2.49
N TYR A 212 -1.49 -3.91 3.27
CA TYR A 212 -2.31 -3.23 4.28
C TYR A 212 -3.46 -2.42 3.67
N ASN A 213 -3.35 -1.93 2.43
CA ASN A 213 -4.43 -1.18 1.79
C ASN A 213 -5.58 -2.10 1.39
N GLY A 214 -5.28 -3.33 0.98
CA GLY A 214 -6.27 -4.33 0.63
C GLY A 214 -7.19 -4.75 1.79
N PHE A 215 -6.80 -4.50 3.05
CA PHE A 215 -7.71 -4.70 4.19
C PHE A 215 -8.83 -3.67 4.29
N VAL A 216 -8.70 -2.49 3.68
CA VAL A 216 -9.74 -1.44 3.76
C VAL A 216 -11.12 -1.95 3.32
N PRO A 217 -11.30 -2.57 2.13
CA PRO A 217 -12.60 -3.14 1.75
C PRO A 217 -13.06 -4.27 2.69
N VAL A 218 -12.13 -5.08 3.22
CA VAL A 218 -12.47 -6.15 4.18
C VAL A 218 -13.02 -5.56 5.48
N PHE A 219 -12.40 -4.51 6.01
CA PHE A 219 -12.88 -3.81 7.20
C PHE A 219 -14.24 -3.16 6.99
N ILE A 220 -14.49 -2.60 5.79
CA ILE A 220 -15.79 -2.02 5.45
C ILE A 220 -16.90 -3.08 5.54
N GLU A 221 -16.69 -4.26 4.96
CA GLU A 221 -17.69 -5.34 5.03
C GLU A 221 -17.81 -5.90 6.46
N ALA A 222 -16.72 -6.02 7.21
CA ALA A 222 -16.77 -6.51 8.58
C ALA A 222 -17.55 -5.56 9.51
N ILE A 223 -17.43 -4.25 9.31
CA ILE A 223 -18.21 -3.25 10.05
C ILE A 223 -19.70 -3.36 9.67
N LYS A 224 -20.03 -3.61 8.41
CA LYS A 224 -21.43 -3.83 7.99
C LYS A 224 -22.00 -5.11 8.58
N GLU A 225 -21.24 -6.21 8.56
CA GLU A 225 -21.61 -7.48 9.20
C GLU A 225 -21.85 -7.28 10.70
N GLN A 226 -20.94 -6.56 11.38
CA GLN A 226 -21.10 -6.22 12.80
C GLN A 226 -22.33 -5.35 13.05
N GLN A 227 -22.61 -4.37 12.18
CA GLN A 227 -23.78 -3.51 12.30
C GLN A 227 -25.09 -4.31 12.19
N THR A 228 -25.13 -5.32 11.32
CA THR A 228 -26.26 -6.25 11.22
C THR A 228 -26.47 -7.01 12.54
N GLN A 229 -25.39 -7.53 13.14
CA GLN A 229 -25.47 -8.22 14.45
C GLN A 229 -25.95 -7.28 15.57
N ILE A 230 -25.51 -6.03 15.57
CA ILE A 230 -25.97 -5.02 16.55
C ILE A 230 -27.48 -4.75 16.40
N LEU A 231 -27.98 -4.66 15.16
CA LEU A 231 -29.40 -4.45 14.91
C LEU A 231 -30.25 -5.65 15.35
N ASP A 232 -29.79 -6.87 15.07
CA ASP A 232 -30.46 -8.10 15.54
C ASP A 232 -30.54 -8.13 17.07
N LEU A 233 -29.41 -7.90 17.75
CA LEU A 233 -29.36 -7.88 19.21
C LEU A 233 -30.29 -6.81 19.80
N LYS A 234 -30.36 -5.61 19.20
CA LYS A 234 -31.27 -4.55 19.65
C LYS A 234 -32.73 -4.93 19.51
N ASN A 235 -33.11 -5.56 18.40
CA ASN A 235 -34.48 -6.03 18.19
C ASN A 235 -34.87 -7.09 19.23
N ARG A 236 -33.97 -8.03 19.50
CA ARG A 236 -34.18 -9.07 20.53
C ARG A 236 -34.31 -8.47 21.93
N VAL A 237 -33.51 -7.45 22.27
CA VAL A 237 -33.64 -6.74 23.54
C VAL A 237 -35.00 -6.04 23.63
N ALA A 238 -35.44 -5.36 22.57
CA ALA A 238 -36.74 -4.69 22.55
C ALA A 238 -37.91 -5.69 22.71
N GLU A 239 -37.87 -6.83 22.02
CA GLU A 239 -38.87 -7.89 22.15
C GLU A 239 -38.89 -8.47 23.58
N MET A 240 -37.72 -8.70 24.17
CA MET A 240 -37.62 -9.17 25.56
C MET A 240 -38.19 -8.14 26.55
N GLU A 241 -37.92 -6.84 26.35
CA GLU A 241 -38.47 -5.76 27.19
C GLU A 241 -40.00 -5.68 27.07
N GLU A 242 -40.57 -5.88 25.88
CA GLU A 242 -42.01 -5.92 25.65
C GLU A 242 -42.66 -7.11 26.37
N LEU A 243 -42.09 -8.32 26.22
CA LEU A 243 -42.57 -9.52 26.91
C LEU A 243 -42.52 -9.37 28.44
N ILE A 244 -41.47 -8.77 29.00
CA ILE A 244 -41.37 -8.49 30.43
C ILE A 244 -42.48 -7.52 30.87
N SER A 245 -42.78 -6.49 30.07
CA SER A 245 -43.88 -5.55 30.34
C SER A 245 -45.23 -6.26 30.39
N GLU A 246 -45.52 -7.14 29.44
CA GLU A 246 -46.77 -7.90 29.40
C GLU A 246 -46.92 -8.86 30.59
N LEU A 247 -45.86 -9.57 30.95
CA LEU A 247 -45.86 -10.48 32.10
C LEU A 247 -46.11 -9.71 33.41
N SER A 248 -45.46 -8.56 33.59
CA SER A 248 -45.64 -7.73 34.79
C SER A 248 -47.09 -7.23 34.96
N LYS A 249 -47.79 -6.91 33.86
CA LYS A 249 -49.22 -6.53 33.88
C LYS A 249 -50.11 -7.72 34.24
N THR A 250 -49.75 -8.90 33.75
CA THR A 250 -50.48 -10.13 34.02
C THR A 250 -50.39 -10.49 35.51
N ASP A 251 -49.20 -10.43 36.11
CA ASP A 251 -49.00 -10.69 37.55
C ASP A 251 -49.75 -9.68 38.44
N ALA A 252 -49.79 -8.40 38.05
CA ALA A 252 -50.57 -7.39 38.75
C ALA A 252 -52.08 -7.67 38.69
N SER A 253 -52.58 -8.15 37.54
CA SER A 253 -54.00 -8.53 37.40
C SER A 253 -54.36 -9.80 38.18
N VAL A 254 -53.44 -10.77 38.27
CA VAL A 254 -53.63 -12.01 39.02
C VAL A 254 -53.61 -11.76 40.53
N ASN A 255 -52.66 -10.95 41.02
CA ASN A 255 -52.63 -10.55 42.43
C ASN A 255 -53.84 -9.68 42.83
N GLY A 256 -54.34 -8.82 41.94
CA GLY A 256 -55.58 -8.06 42.16
C GLY A 256 -56.84 -8.95 42.24
N ARG A 257 -56.85 -10.10 41.56
CA ARG A 257 -57.95 -11.08 41.65
C ARG A 257 -57.84 -11.93 42.92
N LEU A 258 -56.64 -12.37 43.30
CA LEU A 258 -56.40 -13.11 44.55
C LEU A 258 -56.67 -12.28 45.81
N GLY A 259 -56.40 -10.97 45.78
CA GLY A 259 -56.71 -10.05 46.89
C GLY A 259 -58.20 -9.71 47.05
N ASN A 260 -59.00 -9.82 45.98
CA ASN A 260 -60.45 -9.62 46.03
C ASN A 260 -61.24 -10.90 46.36
N GLU A 261 -60.65 -12.08 46.19
CA GLU A 261 -61.27 -13.35 46.63
C GLU A 261 -61.09 -13.63 48.13
N THR A 262 -60.18 -12.94 48.84
CA THR A 262 -60.00 -13.13 50.30
C THR A 262 -60.83 -12.19 51.18
N THR A 263 -61.58 -11.25 50.61
CA THR A 263 -62.43 -10.31 51.38
C THR A 263 -63.92 -10.41 51.09
N ASN A 264 -64.35 -11.23 50.14
CA ASN A 264 -65.73 -11.65 50.07
C ASN A 264 -65.95 -12.78 51.10
N ASP A 265 -66.63 -12.42 52.18
CA ASP A 265 -67.26 -13.28 53.17
C ASP A 265 -67.71 -14.64 52.56
N PHE A 266 -66.83 -15.64 52.62
CA PHE A 266 -67.19 -17.03 52.35
C PHE A 266 -67.96 -17.56 53.55
N SER A 267 -69.21 -17.15 53.68
CA SER A 267 -70.16 -17.87 54.53
C SER A 267 -70.48 -19.20 53.86
N LEU A 268 -70.24 -20.30 54.58
CA LEU A 268 -70.76 -21.62 54.21
C LEU A 268 -72.28 -21.52 54.25
N GLN A 269 -72.92 -21.29 53.10
CA GLN A 269 -74.36 -21.36 53.04
C GLN A 269 -74.79 -22.79 53.37
N GLN A 270 -75.62 -22.90 54.40
CA GLN A 270 -76.16 -24.17 54.85
C GLN A 270 -76.96 -24.79 53.70
N ASN A 271 -76.65 -26.06 53.37
CA ASN A 271 -77.40 -26.80 52.36
C ASN A 271 -78.87 -26.86 52.79
N VAL A 272 -79.75 -26.18 52.05
CA VAL A 272 -81.20 -26.23 52.30
C VAL A 272 -81.67 -27.62 51.84
N PRO A 273 -82.18 -28.48 52.73
CA PRO A 273 -82.66 -29.79 52.33
C PRO A 273 -83.81 -29.62 51.33
N ASN A 274 -83.79 -30.44 50.29
CA ASN A 274 -84.84 -30.48 49.27
C ASN A 274 -86.23 -30.61 49.95
N PRO A 275 -87.16 -29.66 49.77
CA PRO A 275 -88.48 -29.73 50.38
C PRO A 275 -89.30 -30.79 49.66
N SER A 276 -89.43 -31.97 50.27
CA SER A 276 -90.45 -32.95 49.89
C SER A 276 -91.80 -32.45 50.39
N SER A 277 -92.53 -31.71 49.55
CA SER A 277 -93.96 -31.51 49.76
C SER A 277 -94.68 -32.78 49.30
N GLU A 278 -95.18 -33.57 50.25
CA GLU A 278 -96.34 -34.43 50.02
C GLU A 278 -97.55 -33.55 49.70
N GLU A 279 -98.27 -33.83 48.61
CA GLU A 279 -99.74 -33.85 48.64
C GLU A 279 -100.27 -34.95 47.69
N THR A 280 -101.03 -35.85 48.31
CA THR A 280 -102.00 -36.84 47.80
C THR A 280 -101.52 -38.07 47.03
#